data_AF-A0A7K7PKY0-F1
#
_entry.id   AF-A0A7K7PKY0-F1
#
_cell.length_a   1.000
_cell.length_b   1.000
_cell.length_c   1.000
_cell.angle_alpha   90.00
_cell.angle_beta   90.00
_cell.angle_gamma   90.00
#
_symmetry.space_group_name_H-M   'P 1'
#
loop_
_entity.id
_entity.type
_entity.pdbx_description
1 polymer ?
#
loop_
_entity_poly.entity_id
_entity_poly.type
_entity_poly.pdbx_seq_one_letter_code
_entity_poly.pdbx_strand_id
1 'polypeptide(L)'
;QVKREKPEVLPDLENLAQEKFLEMESTNSDSDFQTNEKYMYFKDQLKEMKKQCKNFFFSFFPILLSHKSGHGNDTIEQIDEDIAVTRSQMNFICPMTQMTMQRPVRNKVCGHSYEEDAILNFIKQKKEKKKKVRCPKMGCSHADVKESDLVPDEALKRVIDSQNKQ
;
A
#
# COMPACT_ATOMS: atom_id res chain seq x y z
N GLN A 1 8.91 -4.18 75.18
CA GLN A 1 9.97 -3.84 74.20
C GLN A 1 9.58 -4.47 72.87
N VAL A 2 9.15 -3.66 71.90
CA VAL A 2 8.72 -4.15 70.59
C VAL A 2 9.95 -4.25 69.69
N LYS A 3 10.32 -5.48 69.29
CA LYS A 3 11.36 -5.74 68.28
C LYS A 3 10.91 -5.09 66.97
N ARG A 4 11.61 -4.05 66.52
CA ARG A 4 11.45 -3.50 65.18
C ARG A 4 12.14 -4.44 64.20
N GLU A 5 11.37 -5.15 63.39
CA GLU A 5 11.89 -5.92 62.27
C GLU A 5 12.40 -4.97 61.17
N LYS A 6 13.51 -5.38 60.56
CA LYS A 6 14.30 -4.61 59.60
C LYS A 6 13.49 -4.45 58.31
N PRO A 7 13.42 -3.25 57.69
CA PRO A 7 12.66 -3.10 56.45
C PRO A 7 13.30 -3.96 55.36
N GLU A 8 12.53 -4.88 54.80
CA GLU A 8 12.91 -5.57 53.57
C GLU A 8 13.06 -4.50 52.48
N VAL A 9 14.26 -4.38 51.93
CA VAL A 9 14.52 -3.49 50.80
C VAL A 9 13.80 -4.11 49.61
N LEU A 10 12.59 -3.63 49.35
CA LEU A 10 11.80 -4.01 48.18
C LEU A 10 12.63 -3.65 46.94
N PRO A 11 12.98 -4.64 46.10
CA PRO A 11 13.68 -4.35 44.85
C PRO A 11 12.80 -3.46 44.00
N ASP A 12 13.39 -2.42 43.43
CA ASP A 12 12.70 -1.48 42.58
C ASP A 12 12.32 -2.17 41.27
N LEU A 13 11.08 -2.63 41.22
CA LEU A 13 10.50 -3.37 40.10
C LEU A 13 10.58 -2.56 38.80
N GLU A 14 10.58 -1.23 38.87
CA GLU A 14 10.70 -0.34 37.72
C GLU A 14 12.09 -0.42 37.09
N ASN A 15 13.14 -0.31 37.92
CA ASN A 15 14.52 -0.45 37.46
C ASN A 15 14.81 -1.85 36.91
N LEU A 16 14.31 -2.90 37.56
CA LEU A 16 14.48 -4.27 37.09
C LEU A 16 13.79 -4.49 35.73
N ALA A 17 12.59 -3.94 35.55
CA ALA A 17 11.89 -4.01 34.28
C ALA A 17 12.66 -3.26 33.19
N GLN A 18 13.13 -2.03 33.47
CA GLN A 18 13.91 -1.24 32.53
C GLN A 18 15.21 -1.94 32.10
N GLU A 19 15.96 -2.52 33.04
CA GLU A 19 17.16 -3.31 32.71
C GLU A 19 16.83 -4.49 31.80
N LYS A 20 15.71 -5.19 32.05
CA LYS A 20 15.28 -6.32 31.23
C LYS A 20 14.82 -5.90 29.83
N PHE A 21 14.15 -4.76 29.70
CA PHE A 21 13.79 -4.20 28.40
C PHE A 21 15.02 -3.76 27.61
N LEU A 22 15.97 -3.06 28.23
CA LEU A 22 17.22 -2.64 27.59
C LEU A 22 18.07 -3.85 27.15
N GLU A 23 18.13 -4.90 27.97
CA GLU A 23 18.81 -6.16 27.62
C GLU A 23 18.15 -6.83 26.40
N MET A 24 16.81 -6.88 26.37
CA MET A 24 16.03 -7.45 25.26
C MET A 24 16.17 -6.64 23.97
N GLU A 25 16.15 -5.30 24.05
CA GLU A 25 16.37 -4.41 22.91
C GLU A 25 17.79 -4.54 22.35
N SER A 26 18.80 -4.63 23.22
CA SER A 26 20.20 -4.75 22.80
C SER A 26 20.52 -6.07 22.07
N THR A 27 19.75 -7.12 22.36
CA THR A 27 19.89 -8.45 21.73
C THR A 27 19.05 -8.59 20.46
N ASN A 28 18.07 -7.70 20.25
CA ASN A 28 17.28 -7.63 19.02
C ASN A 28 18.04 -6.90 17.91
N SER A 29 19.12 -7.50 17.42
CA SER A 29 19.85 -6.96 16.27
C SER A 29 19.34 -7.58 14.98
N ASP A 30 19.13 -6.76 13.95
CA ASP A 30 18.69 -7.17 12.61
C ASP A 30 19.76 -7.99 11.82
N SER A 31 20.81 -8.47 12.50
CA SER A 31 21.97 -9.17 11.92
C SER A 31 21.57 -10.37 11.07
N ASP A 32 20.52 -11.09 11.48
CA ASP A 32 20.03 -12.30 10.82
C ASP A 32 19.47 -12.01 9.43
N PHE A 33 18.99 -10.78 9.19
CA PHE A 33 18.45 -10.36 7.90
C PHE A 33 19.54 -9.82 6.97
N GLN A 34 20.68 -9.37 7.49
CA GLN A 34 21.77 -8.81 6.70
C GLN A 34 22.52 -9.86 5.88
N THR A 35 22.54 -11.11 6.34
CA THR A 35 23.19 -12.23 5.63
C THR A 35 22.28 -12.87 4.58
N ASN A 36 20.98 -12.59 4.61
CA ASN A 36 20.01 -13.18 3.70
C ASN A 36 19.96 -12.41 2.37
N GLU A 37 20.46 -13.04 1.30
CA GLU A 37 20.49 -12.48 -0.05
C GLU A 37 19.12 -11.99 -0.54
N LYS A 38 18.03 -12.70 -0.19
CA LYS A 38 16.66 -12.32 -0.60
C LYS A 38 16.20 -11.04 0.09
N TYR A 39 16.54 -10.87 1.37
CA TYR A 39 16.21 -9.67 2.13
C TYR A 39 17.01 -8.47 1.63
N MET A 40 18.30 -8.65 1.35
CA MET A 40 19.14 -7.60 0.79
C MET A 40 18.65 -7.13 -0.59
N TYR A 41 18.27 -8.07 -1.45
CA TYR A 41 17.68 -7.76 -2.75
C TYR A 41 16.35 -7.00 -2.63
N PHE A 42 15.44 -7.43 -1.75
CA PHE A 42 14.19 -6.74 -1.48
C PHE A 42 14.42 -5.33 -0.91
N LYS A 43 15.38 -5.18 0.02
CA LYS A 43 15.78 -3.89 0.59
C LYS A 43 16.31 -2.94 -0.48
N ASP A 44 17.04 -3.46 -1.46
CA ASP A 44 17.53 -2.68 -2.59
C ASP A 44 16.39 -2.24 -3.53
N GLN A 45 15.43 -3.13 -3.82
CA GLN A 45 14.21 -2.76 -4.55
C GLN A 45 13.43 -1.65 -3.86
N LEU A 46 13.27 -1.70 -2.53
CA LEU A 46 12.60 -0.66 -1.76
C LEU A 46 13.36 0.67 -1.82
N LYS A 47 14.70 0.64 -1.75
CA LYS A 47 15.53 1.85 -1.90
C LYS A 47 15.36 2.48 -3.26
N GLU A 48 15.32 1.68 -4.33
CA GLU A 48 15.16 2.16 -5.69
C GLU A 48 13.75 2.75 -5.91
N MET A 49 12.72 2.07 -5.43
CA MET A 49 11.34 2.57 -5.47
C MET A 49 11.20 3.90 -4.70
N LYS A 50 11.88 4.06 -3.56
CA LYS A 50 11.91 5.32 -2.80
C LYS A 50 12.61 6.47 -3.55
N LYS A 51 13.67 6.22 -4.33
CA LYS A 51 14.29 7.26 -5.16
C LYS A 51 13.34 7.76 -6.24
N GLN A 52 12.61 6.83 -6.87
CA GLN A 52 11.60 7.16 -7.89
C GLN A 52 10.45 7.97 -7.29
N CYS A 53 9.98 7.61 -6.10
CA CYS A 53 8.93 8.37 -5.40
C CYS A 53 9.41 9.73 -4.88
N LYS A 54 10.66 9.85 -4.40
CA LYS A 54 11.23 11.16 -3.98
C LYS A 54 11.28 12.16 -5.12
N ASN A 55 11.65 11.71 -6.33
CA ASN A 55 11.65 12.57 -7.52
C ASN A 55 10.22 13.03 -7.90
N PHE A 56 9.21 12.19 -7.66
CA PHE A 56 7.81 12.53 -7.91
C PHE A 56 7.24 13.49 -6.86
N PHE A 57 7.49 13.23 -5.57
CA PHE A 57 6.98 14.03 -4.45
C PHE A 57 7.59 15.44 -4.35
N PHE A 58 8.90 15.60 -4.59
CA PHE A 58 9.55 16.92 -4.62
C PHE A 58 9.04 17.80 -5.77
N SER A 59 8.65 17.20 -6.90
CA SER A 59 8.17 17.93 -8.07
C SER A 59 6.71 18.40 -7.95
N PHE A 60 5.88 17.70 -7.16
CA PHE A 60 4.43 17.93 -7.13
C PHE A 60 3.92 18.60 -5.85
N PHE A 61 4.67 18.55 -4.73
CA PHE A 61 4.19 19.12 -3.46
C PHE A 61 5.32 19.75 -2.63
N PRO A 62 5.75 21.00 -2.94
CA PRO A 62 6.85 21.66 -2.24
C PRO A 62 6.51 22.11 -0.80
N ILE A 63 5.26 21.99 -0.36
CA ILE A 63 4.75 22.63 0.87
C ILE A 63 4.86 21.75 2.13
N LEU A 64 5.06 20.43 2.01
CA LEU A 64 5.07 19.53 3.19
C LEU A 64 6.40 19.47 3.96
N LEU A 65 7.45 20.18 3.53
CA LEU A 65 8.74 20.22 4.22
C LEU A 65 9.06 21.57 4.90
N SER A 66 8.03 22.34 5.27
CA SER A 66 8.25 23.61 5.99
C SER A 66 8.30 23.47 7.52
N HIS A 67 8.60 22.28 8.07
CA HIS A 67 9.04 22.18 9.45
C HIS A 67 10.55 21.95 9.49
N LYS A 68 11.25 23.01 9.91
CA LYS A 68 12.70 23.21 9.92
C LYS A 68 13.47 21.96 10.37
N SER A 69 14.37 21.47 9.50
CA SER A 69 15.55 20.73 9.93
C SER A 69 16.77 21.61 9.68
N GLY A 70 17.29 22.19 10.77
CA GLY A 70 18.68 22.58 10.85
C GLY A 70 19.43 21.47 11.58
N HIS A 71 20.50 21.01 10.93
CA HIS A 71 21.60 20.22 11.50
C HIS A 71 21.44 18.69 11.56
N GLY A 72 22.09 18.02 10.61
CA GLY A 72 23.28 17.21 10.91
C GLY A 72 23.11 15.94 11.75
N ASN A 73 23.28 14.81 11.04
CA ASN A 73 23.75 13.51 11.50
C ASN A 73 22.79 12.59 12.28
N ASP A 74 22.59 11.41 11.68
CA ASP A 74 22.37 10.11 12.31
C ASP A 74 21.30 10.03 13.42
N THR A 75 20.03 10.07 13.03
CA THR A 75 18.91 9.59 13.84
C THR A 75 17.80 9.07 12.93
N ILE A 76 17.99 7.85 12.38
CA ILE A 76 16.90 7.02 11.85
C ILE A 76 16.68 5.86 12.84
N GLU A 77 16.55 6.16 14.12
CA GLU A 77 16.22 5.14 15.15
C GLU A 77 15.06 5.57 16.06
N GLN A 78 14.24 6.53 15.65
CA GLN A 78 12.98 6.84 16.34
C GLN A 78 11.89 7.18 15.34
N ILE A 79 11.49 6.18 14.54
CA ILE A 79 10.19 6.21 13.86
C ILE A 79 9.35 5.06 14.41
N ASP A 80 9.09 5.09 15.71
CA ASP A 80 7.86 4.53 16.29
C ASP A 80 6.72 5.55 16.13
N GLU A 81 6.63 6.17 14.94
CA GLU A 81 5.46 6.96 14.58
C GLU A 81 4.40 6.00 14.05
N ASP A 82 3.27 5.97 14.75
CA ASP A 82 2.07 5.18 14.44
C ASP A 82 1.84 5.05 12.92
N ILE A 83 2.11 3.85 12.38
CA ILE A 83 1.78 3.53 10.99
C ILE A 83 0.25 3.48 10.89
N ALA A 84 -0.36 4.58 10.44
CA ALA A 84 -1.76 4.61 10.07
C ALA A 84 -1.96 3.80 8.78
N VAL A 85 -2.31 2.52 8.91
CA VAL A 85 -2.73 1.68 7.78
C VAL A 85 -4.07 2.21 7.25
N THR A 86 -4.03 3.04 6.22
CA THR A 86 -5.23 3.42 5.49
C THR A 86 -5.58 2.32 4.49
N ARG A 87 -6.82 1.80 4.58
CA ARG A 87 -7.32 0.84 3.61
C ARG A 87 -7.43 1.56 2.25
N SER A 88 -6.60 1.17 1.28
CA SER A 88 -6.80 1.61 -0.10
C SER A 88 -8.18 1.13 -0.58
N GLN A 89 -9.11 2.05 -0.80
CA GLN A 89 -10.44 1.71 -1.32
C GLN A 89 -10.31 1.33 -2.79
N MET A 90 -10.35 0.03 -3.08
CA MET A 90 -10.47 -0.45 -4.45
C MET A 90 -11.90 -0.21 -4.95
N ASN A 91 -12.03 0.40 -6.13
CA ASN A 91 -13.32 0.64 -6.75
C ASN A 91 -13.79 -0.61 -7.51
N PHE A 92 -14.78 -1.32 -6.96
CA PHE A 92 -15.39 -2.50 -7.60
C PHE A 92 -16.55 -2.16 -8.55
N ILE A 93 -16.89 -0.87 -8.63
CA ILE A 93 -18.02 -0.38 -9.41
C ILE A 93 -17.61 -0.19 -10.87
N CYS A 94 -18.37 -0.82 -11.77
CA CYS A 94 -18.20 -0.66 -13.21
C CYS A 94 -18.53 0.78 -13.64
N PRO A 95 -17.64 1.47 -14.38
CA PRO A 95 -17.89 2.83 -14.87
C PRO A 95 -19.13 2.98 -15.77
N MET A 96 -19.61 1.87 -16.34
CA MET A 96 -20.73 1.84 -17.28
C MET A 96 -22.05 1.47 -16.62
N THR A 97 -22.08 0.39 -15.85
CA THR A 97 -23.31 -0.12 -15.22
C THR A 97 -23.57 0.50 -13.85
N GLN A 98 -22.56 1.13 -13.24
CA GLN A 98 -22.62 1.68 -11.89
C GLN A 98 -22.99 0.63 -10.82
N MET A 99 -22.74 -0.65 -11.13
CA MET A 99 -22.92 -1.79 -10.23
C MET A 99 -21.57 -2.45 -9.96
N THR A 100 -21.51 -3.23 -8.88
CA THR A 100 -20.36 -4.09 -8.58
C THR A 100 -20.13 -5.07 -9.73
N MET A 101 -18.88 -5.14 -10.21
CA MET A 101 -18.50 -6.06 -11.27
C MET A 101 -18.63 -7.53 -10.81
N GLN A 102 -19.13 -8.40 -11.67
CA GLN A 102 -19.18 -9.85 -11.48
C GLN A 102 -18.10 -10.55 -12.31
N ARG A 103 -17.93 -10.12 -13.57
CA ARG A 103 -16.86 -10.57 -14.46
C ARG A 103 -15.99 -9.38 -14.85
N PRO A 104 -15.06 -8.97 -13.99
CA PRO A 104 -14.20 -7.85 -14.29
C PRO A 104 -13.23 -8.19 -15.43
N VAL A 105 -13.20 -7.35 -16.46
CA VAL A 105 -12.17 -7.35 -17.50
C VAL A 105 -11.41 -6.04 -17.49
N ARG A 106 -10.11 -6.10 -17.70
CA ARG A 106 -9.21 -4.95 -17.71
C ARG A 106 -8.70 -4.68 -19.11
N ASN A 107 -8.74 -3.41 -19.53
CA ASN A 107 -8.09 -2.99 -20.76
C ASN A 107 -6.57 -2.88 -20.51
N LYS A 108 -5.76 -3.62 -21.27
CA LYS A 108 -4.29 -3.64 -21.13
C LYS A 108 -3.58 -2.32 -21.49
N VAL A 109 -4.23 -1.44 -22.26
CA VAL A 109 -3.67 -0.15 -22.71
C VAL A 109 -3.86 0.94 -21.67
N CYS A 110 -5.07 1.10 -21.11
CA CYS A 110 -5.36 2.17 -20.14
C CYS A 110 -5.49 1.68 -18.69
N GLY A 111 -5.53 0.37 -18.46
CA GLY A 111 -5.59 -0.24 -17.13
C GLY A 111 -6.95 -0.19 -16.44
N HIS A 112 -7.99 0.36 -17.07
CA HIS A 112 -9.33 0.43 -16.48
C HIS A 112 -10.08 -0.89 -16.61
N SER A 113 -10.85 -1.20 -15.55
CA SER A 113 -11.66 -2.41 -15.47
C SER A 113 -13.15 -2.11 -15.67
N TYR A 114 -13.86 -3.07 -16.26
CA TYR A 114 -15.28 -3.00 -16.59
C TYR A 114 -15.95 -4.34 -16.35
N GLU A 115 -17.28 -4.33 -16.27
CA GLU A 115 -18.05 -5.55 -16.43
C GLU A 115 -17.96 -6.08 -17.87
N GLU A 116 -17.61 -7.35 -18.04
CA GLU A 116 -17.35 -7.98 -19.34
C GLU A 116 -18.51 -7.83 -20.32
N ASP A 117 -19.72 -8.24 -19.92
CA ASP A 117 -20.88 -8.18 -20.81
C ASP A 117 -21.23 -6.73 -21.20
N ALA A 118 -21.01 -5.78 -20.29
CA ALA A 118 -21.29 -4.37 -20.53
C ALA A 118 -20.34 -3.76 -21.56
N ILE A 119 -19.04 -4.01 -21.44
CA ILE A 119 -18.05 -3.45 -22.36
C ILE A 119 -18.14 -4.10 -23.74
N LEU A 120 -18.38 -5.41 -23.83
CA LEU A 120 -18.55 -6.12 -25.11
C LEU A 120 -19.78 -5.61 -25.87
N ASN A 121 -20.92 -5.46 -25.18
CA ASN A 121 -22.12 -4.87 -25.78
C ASN A 121 -21.90 -3.43 -26.24
N PHE A 122 -21.17 -2.63 -25.46
CA PHE A 122 -20.84 -1.25 -25.84
C PHE A 122 -19.94 -1.16 -27.08
N ILE A 123 -18.91 -2.02 -27.15
CA ILE A 123 -18.03 -2.12 -28.32
C ILE A 123 -18.86 -2.48 -29.55
N LYS A 124 -19.73 -3.49 -29.44
CA LYS A 124 -20.60 -3.95 -30.54
C LYS A 124 -21.52 -2.82 -31.05
N GLN A 125 -22.25 -2.14 -30.16
CA GLN A 125 -23.14 -1.04 -30.53
C GLN A 125 -22.42 0.13 -31.22
N LYS A 126 -21.16 0.41 -30.84
CA LYS A 126 -20.36 1.46 -31.46
C LYS A 126 -19.81 1.03 -32.83
N LYS A 127 -19.40 -0.23 -32.96
CA LYS A 127 -19.00 -0.84 -34.25
C LYS A 127 -20.13 -0.79 -35.28
N GLU A 128 -21.36 -1.13 -34.87
CA GLU A 128 -22.56 -1.02 -35.72
C GLU A 128 -22.78 0.41 -36.23
N LYS A 129 -22.52 1.40 -35.37
CA LYS A 129 -22.58 2.84 -35.70
C LYS A 129 -21.35 3.35 -36.47
N LYS A 130 -20.39 2.49 -36.83
CA LYS A 130 -19.10 2.82 -37.47
C LYS A 130 -18.30 3.88 -36.71
N LYS A 131 -18.40 3.91 -35.38
CA LYS A 131 -17.68 4.86 -34.50
C LYS A 131 -16.59 4.14 -33.71
N LYS A 132 -15.46 4.83 -33.49
CA LYS A 132 -14.41 4.36 -32.56
C LYS A 132 -14.95 4.29 -31.14
N VAL A 133 -14.49 3.30 -30.38
CA VAL A 133 -14.88 3.08 -28.99
C VAL A 133 -13.92 3.82 -28.07
N ARG A 134 -14.42 4.84 -27.37
CA ARG A 134 -13.64 5.50 -26.33
C ARG A 134 -13.75 4.76 -25.01
N CYS A 135 -12.69 4.84 -24.20
CA CYS A 135 -12.68 4.35 -22.84
C CYS A 135 -13.86 4.96 -22.06
N PRO A 136 -14.75 4.13 -21.49
CA PRO A 136 -15.90 4.61 -20.70
C PRO A 136 -15.53 5.29 -19.39
N LYS A 137 -14.31 5.06 -18.86
CA LYS A 137 -13.84 5.75 -17.66
C LYS A 137 -13.69 7.25 -17.95
N MET A 138 -14.39 8.07 -17.18
CA MET A 138 -14.33 9.53 -17.26
C MET A 138 -12.89 10.02 -17.14
N GLY A 139 -12.50 10.97 -18.01
CA GLY A 139 -11.17 11.56 -18.04
C GLY A 139 -10.08 10.72 -18.70
N CYS A 140 -10.37 9.50 -19.16
CA CYS A 140 -9.39 8.71 -19.89
C CYS A 140 -9.24 9.19 -21.34
N SER A 141 -8.00 9.39 -21.79
CA SER A 141 -7.66 9.82 -23.15
C SER A 141 -7.71 8.70 -24.20
N HIS A 142 -7.79 7.43 -23.77
CA HIS A 142 -7.75 6.29 -24.67
C HIS A 142 -9.06 6.17 -25.48
N ALA A 143 -8.95 6.28 -26.81
CA ALA A 143 -10.08 6.45 -27.72
C ALA A 143 -10.31 5.31 -28.73
N ASP A 144 -9.56 4.21 -28.61
CA ASP A 144 -9.60 3.07 -29.54
C ASP A 144 -9.63 1.73 -28.79
N VAL A 145 -10.64 1.55 -27.93
CA VAL A 145 -10.82 0.30 -27.15
C VAL A 145 -11.25 -0.83 -28.08
N LYS A 146 -10.48 -1.91 -28.10
CA LYS A 146 -10.80 -3.14 -28.83
C LYS A 146 -11.06 -4.30 -27.88
N GLU A 147 -11.82 -5.26 -28.37
CA GLU A 147 -12.10 -6.52 -27.68
C GLU A 147 -10.82 -7.31 -27.38
N SER A 148 -9.86 -7.31 -28.30
CA SER A 148 -8.54 -7.92 -28.12
C SER A 148 -7.65 -7.23 -27.08
N ASP A 149 -8.04 -6.05 -26.59
CA ASP A 149 -7.32 -5.33 -25.53
C ASP A 149 -7.89 -5.63 -24.14
N LEU A 150 -9.05 -6.29 -24.08
CA LEU A 150 -9.70 -6.70 -22.85
C LEU A 150 -9.16 -8.06 -22.41
N VAL A 151 -8.70 -8.12 -21.17
CA VAL A 151 -8.18 -9.34 -20.55
C VAL A 151 -8.94 -9.56 -19.24
N PRO A 152 -9.36 -10.80 -18.90
CA PRO A 152 -9.96 -11.10 -17.60
C PRO A 152 -9.08 -10.63 -16.43
N ASP A 153 -9.69 -9.95 -15.47
CA ASP A 153 -8.99 -9.44 -14.27
C ASP A 153 -9.22 -10.39 -13.08
N GLU A 154 -8.52 -11.53 -13.12
CA GLU A 154 -8.62 -12.58 -12.09
C GLU A 154 -8.18 -12.09 -10.70
N ALA A 155 -7.33 -11.07 -10.62
CA ALA A 155 -6.96 -10.46 -9.34
C ALA A 155 -8.16 -9.68 -8.77
N LEU A 156 -8.76 -8.79 -9.57
CA LEU A 156 -9.91 -8.02 -9.14
C LEU A 156 -11.12 -8.91 -8.81
N LYS A 157 -11.37 -9.94 -9.62
CA LYS A 157 -12.42 -10.93 -9.37
C LYS A 157 -12.27 -11.61 -8.02
N ARG A 158 -11.07 -12.11 -7.70
CA ARG A 158 -10.77 -12.72 -6.39
C ARG A 158 -11.04 -11.78 -5.23
N VAL A 159 -10.71 -10.50 -5.37
CA VAL A 159 -10.97 -9.51 -4.32
C VAL A 159 -12.49 -9.26 -4.15
N ILE A 160 -13.23 -9.10 -5.25
CA ILE A 160 -14.69 -8.92 -5.21
C ILE A 160 -15.37 -10.13 -4.55
N ASP A 161 -15.01 -11.34 -4.98
CA ASP A 161 -15.57 -12.58 -4.45
C ASP A 161 -15.25 -12.76 -2.96
N SER A 162 -14.09 -12.28 -2.50
CA SER A 162 -13.73 -12.31 -1.08
C SER A 162 -14.59 -11.35 -0.24
N GLN A 163 -15.01 -10.21 -0.79
CA GLN A 163 -15.85 -9.25 -0.08
C GLN A 163 -17.31 -9.70 -0.02
N ASN A 164 -17.81 -10.36 -1.08
CA ASN A 164 -19.19 -10.85 -1.11
C ASN A 164 -19.46 -12.05 -0.17
N LYS A 165 -18.40 -12.66 0.37
CA LYS A 165 -18.49 -13.78 1.33
C LYS A 165 -18.52 -13.33 2.80
N GLN A 166 -18.20 -12.06 3.06
CA GLN A 166 -18.26 -11.46 4.40
C GLN A 166 -19.68 -10.95 4.69
#